data_AF-A0A094I3W4-F1
#
_entry.id   AF-A0A094I3W4-F1
#
_cell.length_a   1.000
_cell.length_b   1.000
_cell.length_c   1.000
_cell.angle_alpha   90.00
_cell.angle_beta   90.00
_cell.angle_gamma   90.00
#
_symmetry.space_group_name_H-M   'P 1'
#
loop_
_entity.id
_entity.type
_entity.pdbx_description
1 polymer ?
#
loop_
_entity_poly.entity_id
_entity_poly.type
_entity_poly.pdbx_seq_one_letter_code
_entity_poly.pdbx_strand_id
1 'polypeptide(L)'
;MGRKTLSKEEQAALAQSRGYLKQKTSEEKNAIGQVEQKYLSGATKVRHVDVGEVFQNFLAAKDTETESLLQHNSALYKDFVEYYALSRYGRIEELPTVHSIVNMWHRYVGYYARATKSKLAKDIVSDVASYIKGSLKTKLSLSTKKRDKYLVTSKDLTILITHLWCSDDHDYLHERYRVQLSFALVFFANTSARGGACVESSSYRGTNEAITYKDCYVHLLRDANGSFTFKLKVIQRYLKGRRDDENDNLHIVIDSKDDLQHNGVMFFFAMAIANNAFKCYETLEDLMKAGLLRGRDSWTLEWKDEALNRPVLWMASSNGVHESRALTFATL
;
A
#
# COMPACT_ATOMS: atom_id res chain seq x y z
N MET A 1 29.25 -1.27 -15.34
CA MET A 1 29.49 -0.11 -16.23
C MET A 1 29.95 1.07 -15.38
N GLY A 2 31.11 1.65 -15.67
CA GLY A 2 31.66 2.80 -14.93
C GLY A 2 30.99 4.11 -15.36
N ARG A 3 30.79 5.03 -14.43
CA ARG A 3 30.25 6.36 -14.73
C ARG A 3 31.29 7.17 -15.50
N LYS A 4 30.90 7.86 -16.57
CA LYS A 4 31.80 8.73 -17.34
C LYS A 4 32.31 9.86 -16.43
N THR A 5 33.63 9.94 -16.24
CA THR A 5 34.27 11.01 -15.46
C THR A 5 34.35 12.26 -16.32
N LEU A 6 33.71 13.35 -15.88
CA LEU A 6 33.76 14.65 -16.53
C LEU A 6 34.62 15.60 -15.70
N SER A 7 35.41 16.45 -16.36
CA SER A 7 36.13 17.56 -15.74
C SER A 7 35.14 18.58 -15.14
N LYS A 8 35.62 19.48 -14.26
CA LYS A 8 34.78 20.53 -13.68
C LYS A 8 34.17 21.46 -14.73
N GLU A 9 34.92 21.77 -15.78
CA GLU A 9 34.48 22.62 -16.89
C GLU A 9 33.42 21.92 -17.74
N GLU A 10 33.62 20.63 -18.03
CA GLU A 10 32.64 19.81 -18.76
C GLU A 10 31.33 19.67 -17.98
N GLN A 11 31.40 19.53 -16.65
CA GLN A 11 30.21 19.51 -15.79
C GLN A 11 29.46 20.84 -15.80
N ALA A 12 30.17 21.96 -15.74
CA ALA A 12 29.58 23.29 -15.78
C ALA A 12 28.93 23.59 -17.13
N ALA A 13 29.59 23.24 -18.24
CA ALA A 13 29.06 23.38 -19.59
C ALA A 13 27.83 22.48 -19.80
N LEU A 14 27.86 21.25 -19.28
CA LEU A 14 26.72 20.33 -19.32
C LEU A 14 25.53 20.84 -18.49
N ALA A 15 25.79 21.46 -17.34
CA ALA A 15 24.73 22.06 -16.53
C ALA A 15 24.08 23.25 -17.26
N GLN A 16 24.89 24.15 -17.83
CA GLN A 16 24.39 25.29 -18.60
C GLN A 16 23.63 24.88 -19.85
N SER A 17 24.12 23.88 -20.60
CA SER A 17 23.42 23.36 -21.79
C SER A 17 22.08 22.69 -21.44
N ARG A 18 21.91 22.25 -20.19
CA ARG A 18 20.66 21.73 -19.63
C ARG A 18 19.80 22.80 -18.95
N GLY A 19 20.12 24.07 -19.12
CA GLY A 19 19.32 25.20 -18.64
C GLY A 19 19.63 25.65 -17.21
N TYR A 20 20.75 25.21 -16.60
CA TYR A 20 21.16 25.75 -15.31
C TYR A 20 21.65 27.19 -15.45
N LEU A 21 20.86 28.14 -14.92
CA LEU A 21 21.22 29.55 -14.88
C LEU A 21 22.07 29.87 -13.64
N LYS A 22 23.22 30.53 -13.87
CA LYS A 22 24.16 30.93 -12.80
C LYS A 22 23.60 32.03 -11.90
N GLN A 23 22.68 32.84 -12.42
CA GLN A 23 21.95 33.86 -11.67
C GLN A 23 20.45 33.56 -11.75
N LYS A 24 19.83 33.33 -10.59
CA LYS A 24 18.39 33.14 -10.46
C LYS A 24 17.70 34.48 -10.23
N THR A 25 16.56 34.68 -10.87
CA THR A 25 15.68 35.83 -10.65
C THR A 25 15.14 35.84 -9.21
N SER A 26 14.63 36.98 -8.75
CA SER A 26 13.99 37.08 -7.42
C SER A 26 12.78 36.15 -7.30
N GLU A 27 12.04 35.94 -8.39
CA GLU A 27 10.90 35.03 -8.46
C GLU A 27 11.33 33.56 -8.31
N GLU A 28 12.40 33.14 -8.99
CA GLU A 28 12.96 31.78 -8.85
C GLU A 28 13.53 31.53 -7.45
N LYS A 29 14.16 32.53 -6.84
CA LYS A 29 14.63 32.44 -5.45
C LYS A 29 13.47 32.27 -4.48
N ASN A 30 12.39 33.01 -4.68
CA ASN A 30 11.17 32.89 -3.87
C ASN A 30 10.51 31.53 -4.06
N ALA A 31 10.43 31.02 -5.30
CA ALA A 31 9.88 29.70 -5.61
C ALA A 31 10.68 28.57 -4.92
N ILE A 32 12.02 28.63 -4.96
CA ILE A 32 12.90 27.65 -4.30
C ILE A 32 12.83 27.74 -2.78
N GLY A 33 12.58 28.94 -2.24
CA GLY A 33 12.41 29.15 -0.80
C GLY A 33 11.11 28.58 -0.24
N GLN A 34 10.13 28.21 -1.08
CA GLN A 34 8.90 27.60 -0.61
C GLN A 34 9.15 26.18 -0.11
N VAL A 35 8.54 25.84 1.03
CA VAL A 35 8.59 24.48 1.55
C VAL A 35 7.78 23.56 0.65
N GLU A 36 8.46 22.67 -0.06
CA GLU A 36 7.80 21.60 -0.81
C GLU A 36 7.06 20.66 0.13
N GLN A 37 5.78 20.45 -0.12
CA GLN A 37 4.97 19.46 0.59
C GLN A 37 4.53 18.37 -0.38
N LYS A 38 4.82 17.10 -0.04
CA LYS A 38 4.30 15.97 -0.81
C LYS A 38 2.77 15.99 -0.85
N TYR A 39 2.18 15.48 -1.93
CA TYR A 39 0.74 15.25 -1.98
C TYR A 39 0.29 14.29 -0.86
N LEU A 40 -0.86 14.58 -0.24
CA LEU A 40 -1.49 13.67 0.72
C LEU A 40 -2.35 12.65 0.00
N SER A 41 -2.20 11.39 0.41
CA SER A 41 -3.18 10.34 0.12
C SER A 41 -4.56 10.73 0.68
N GLY A 42 -5.63 10.29 0.02
CA GLY A 42 -7.00 10.64 0.42
C GLY A 42 -7.31 10.29 1.88
N ALA A 43 -6.89 9.10 2.32
CA ALA A 43 -7.08 8.66 3.70
C ALA A 43 -6.30 9.51 4.73
N THR A 44 -5.15 10.08 4.35
CA THR A 44 -4.41 10.98 5.23
C THR A 44 -5.12 12.33 5.38
N LYS A 45 -5.74 12.84 4.30
CA LYS A 45 -6.54 14.07 4.36
C LYS A 45 -7.70 13.93 5.34
N VAL A 46 -8.46 12.83 5.26
CA VAL A 46 -9.56 12.54 6.20
C VAL A 46 -9.05 12.52 7.64
N ARG A 47 -7.97 11.78 7.93
CA ARG A 47 -7.38 11.73 9.28
C ARG A 47 -6.89 13.09 9.80
N HIS A 48 -6.47 13.98 8.91
CA HIS A 48 -6.08 15.34 9.26
C HIS A 48 -7.30 16.19 9.63
N VAL A 49 -8.42 16.05 8.91
CA VAL A 49 -9.69 16.68 9.27
C VAL A 49 -10.15 16.17 10.64
N ASP A 50 -10.20 14.85 10.83
CA ASP A 50 -10.63 14.23 12.10
C ASP A 50 -9.84 14.78 13.30
N VAL A 51 -8.51 14.82 13.21
CA VAL A 51 -7.67 15.30 14.33
C VAL A 51 -7.76 16.82 14.52
N GLY A 52 -8.05 17.57 13.45
CA GLY A 52 -8.35 18.99 13.52
C GLY A 52 -9.62 19.24 14.32
N GLU A 53 -10.69 18.49 14.07
CA GLU A 53 -11.95 18.57 14.82
C GLU A 53 -11.76 18.21 16.29
N VAL A 54 -10.99 17.17 16.61
CA VAL A 54 -10.66 16.83 18.01
C VAL A 54 -9.97 18.00 18.71
N PHE A 55 -9.04 18.68 18.04
CA PHE A 55 -8.37 19.83 18.62
C PHE A 55 -9.32 21.02 18.83
N GLN A 56 -10.25 21.26 17.90
CA GLN A 56 -11.29 22.28 18.08
C GLN A 56 -12.22 21.97 19.25
N ASN A 57 -12.63 20.70 19.41
CA ASN A 57 -13.45 20.28 20.56
C ASN A 57 -12.71 20.45 21.89
N PHE A 58 -11.41 20.19 21.92
CA PHE A 58 -10.56 20.47 23.08
C PHE A 58 -10.54 21.98 23.41
N LEU A 59 -10.36 22.84 22.41
CA LEU A 59 -10.37 24.28 22.62
C LEU A 59 -11.73 24.79 23.10
N ALA A 60 -12.83 24.26 22.54
CA ALA A 60 -14.19 24.61 22.96
C ALA A 60 -14.54 24.13 24.38
N ALA A 61 -13.91 23.04 24.84
CA ALA A 61 -14.06 22.55 26.21
C ALA A 61 -13.22 23.32 27.24
N LYS A 62 -12.28 24.18 26.80
CA LYS A 62 -11.57 25.11 27.68
C LYS A 62 -12.35 26.42 27.81
N ASP A 63 -12.69 26.81 29.03
CA ASP A 63 -13.31 28.11 29.30
C ASP A 63 -12.45 29.30 28.83
N THR A 64 -13.13 30.31 28.32
CA THR A 64 -12.65 31.48 27.56
C THR A 64 -11.71 32.46 28.28
N GLU A 65 -11.30 32.22 29.53
CA GLU A 65 -10.43 33.15 30.29
C GLU A 65 -8.94 33.09 29.91
N THR A 66 -8.57 32.29 28.91
CA THR A 66 -7.15 32.12 28.51
C THR A 66 -6.87 32.44 27.05
N GLU A 67 -7.19 33.67 26.64
CA GLU A 67 -6.56 34.29 25.46
C GLU A 67 -5.01 34.28 25.57
N SER A 68 -4.46 34.22 26.79
CA SER A 68 -3.02 34.13 27.06
C SER A 68 -2.40 32.72 26.87
N LEU A 69 -3.20 31.65 26.67
CA LEU A 69 -2.71 30.27 26.44
C LEU A 69 -2.66 29.86 24.95
N LEU A 70 -2.96 30.75 24.01
CA LEU A 70 -2.77 30.49 22.57
C LEU A 70 -1.30 30.52 22.13
N GLN A 71 -0.35 30.62 23.07
CA GLN A 71 1.01 30.19 22.77
C GLN A 71 1.02 28.68 22.62
N HIS A 72 1.24 28.20 21.39
CA HIS A 72 1.47 26.80 21.03
C HIS A 72 2.71 26.23 21.75
N ASN A 73 2.59 26.03 23.05
CA ASN A 73 3.62 25.57 23.96
C ASN A 73 3.37 24.11 24.37
N SER A 74 4.37 23.48 24.98
CA SER A 74 4.28 22.07 25.37
C SER A 74 3.13 21.79 26.35
N ALA A 75 2.81 22.71 27.25
CA ALA A 75 1.76 22.52 28.25
C ALA A 75 0.37 22.38 27.60
N LEU A 76 0.03 23.25 26.64
CA LEU A 76 -1.22 23.16 25.87
C LEU A 76 -1.37 21.80 25.19
N TYR A 77 -0.29 21.28 24.59
CA TYR A 77 -0.33 20.01 23.88
C TYR A 77 -0.38 18.80 24.80
N LYS A 78 0.24 18.86 25.99
CA LYS A 78 0.11 17.84 27.03
C LYS A 78 -1.33 17.74 27.53
N ASP A 79 -1.96 18.88 27.73
CA ASP A 79 -3.38 18.99 28.11
C ASP A 79 -4.30 18.44 27.00
N PHE A 80 -4.03 18.80 25.74
CA PHE A 80 -4.75 18.26 24.58
C PHE A 80 -4.70 16.73 24.48
N VAL A 81 -3.52 16.11 24.63
CA VAL A 81 -3.40 14.65 24.54
C VAL A 81 -4.02 13.94 25.74
N GLU A 82 -4.08 14.59 26.90
CA GLU A 82 -4.81 14.11 28.07
C GLU A 82 -6.34 14.18 27.83
N TYR A 83 -6.86 15.31 27.33
CA TYR A 83 -8.26 15.43 26.91
C TYR A 83 -8.65 14.34 25.91
N TYR A 84 -7.81 14.07 24.90
CA TYR A 84 -8.06 12.99 23.95
C TYR A 84 -8.12 11.61 24.60
N ALA A 85 -7.26 11.35 25.60
CA ALA A 85 -7.25 10.07 26.30
C ALA A 85 -8.52 9.87 27.13
N LEU A 86 -9.01 10.93 27.79
CA LEU A 86 -10.17 10.90 28.69
C LEU A 86 -11.52 10.96 27.96
N SER A 87 -11.58 11.56 26.77
CA SER A 87 -12.83 11.77 26.02
C SER A 87 -13.24 10.59 25.14
N ARG A 88 -12.55 9.45 25.19
CA ARG A 88 -12.75 8.34 24.24
C ARG A 88 -12.53 6.97 24.86
N TYR A 89 -13.31 6.01 24.37
CA TYR A 89 -13.08 4.61 24.69
C TYR A 89 -11.95 3.99 23.86
N GLY A 90 -11.13 3.17 24.52
CA GLY A 90 -10.20 2.25 23.90
C GLY A 90 -10.91 1.06 23.27
N ARG A 91 -10.18 0.30 22.45
CA ARG A 91 -10.67 -0.96 21.84
C ARG A 91 -10.04 -2.22 22.45
N ILE A 92 -9.19 -2.07 23.45
CA ILE A 92 -8.48 -3.19 24.13
C ILE A 92 -8.81 -3.12 25.61
N GLU A 93 -8.69 -1.92 26.19
CA GLU A 93 -9.15 -1.58 27.53
C GLU A 93 -10.12 -0.40 27.42
N GLU A 94 -10.69 0.02 28.54
CA GLU A 94 -11.61 1.17 28.64
C GLU A 94 -11.01 2.45 28.05
N LEU A 95 -9.74 2.77 28.36
CA LEU A 95 -9.03 3.94 27.83
C LEU A 95 -8.18 3.58 26.59
N PRO A 96 -7.88 4.55 25.70
CA PRO A 96 -7.00 4.35 24.56
C PRO A 96 -5.60 3.93 25.01
N THR A 97 -4.96 3.04 24.24
CA THR A 97 -3.59 2.63 24.55
C THR A 97 -2.59 3.77 24.33
N VAL A 98 -1.45 3.71 25.02
CA VAL A 98 -0.33 4.65 24.85
C VAL A 98 0.03 4.80 23.37
N HIS A 99 0.06 3.69 22.61
CA HIS A 99 0.34 3.72 21.18
C HIS A 99 -0.71 4.49 20.36
N SER A 100 -1.99 4.39 20.72
CA SER A 100 -3.08 5.09 20.04
C SER A 100 -2.99 6.60 20.23
N ILE A 101 -2.68 7.05 21.45
CA ILE A 101 -2.54 8.47 21.79
C ILE A 101 -1.30 9.05 21.11
N VAL A 102 -0.15 8.36 21.13
CA VAL A 102 1.06 8.79 20.39
C VAL A 102 0.79 8.90 18.88
N ASN A 103 0.05 7.95 18.29
CA ASN A 103 -0.31 8.03 16.87
C ASN A 103 -1.24 9.21 16.58
N MET A 104 -2.18 9.52 17.47
CA MET A 104 -3.01 10.73 17.38
C MET A 104 -2.14 11.98 17.42
N TRP A 105 -1.21 12.07 18.38
CA TRP A 105 -0.29 13.20 18.50
C TRP A 105 0.50 13.46 17.20
N HIS A 106 1.12 12.42 16.63
CA HIS A 106 1.85 12.58 15.37
C HIS A 106 0.95 12.95 14.18
N ARG A 107 -0.33 12.54 14.18
CA ARG A 107 -1.30 13.00 13.17
C ARG A 107 -1.60 14.48 13.34
N TYR A 108 -1.80 14.94 14.58
CA TYR A 108 -1.98 16.36 14.87
C TYR A 108 -0.78 17.19 14.41
N VAL A 109 0.46 16.75 14.70
CA VAL A 109 1.68 17.42 14.24
C VAL A 109 1.72 17.52 12.70
N GLY A 110 1.32 16.46 12.01
CA GLY A 110 1.20 16.46 10.54
C GLY A 110 0.11 17.39 10.02
N TYR A 111 -1.04 17.46 10.71
CA TYR A 111 -2.13 18.40 10.43
C TYR A 111 -1.68 19.85 10.62
N TYR A 112 -1.12 20.18 11.79
CA TYR A 112 -0.62 21.51 12.12
C TYR A 112 0.38 22.00 11.07
N ALA A 113 1.36 21.17 10.71
CA ALA A 113 2.39 21.54 9.74
C ALA A 113 1.83 21.91 8.36
N ARG A 114 0.67 21.37 8.00
CA ARG A 114 -0.01 21.73 6.75
C ARG A 114 -0.92 22.94 6.90
N ALA A 115 -1.71 22.98 7.96
CA ALA A 115 -2.63 24.08 8.22
C ALA A 115 -1.88 25.43 8.35
N THR A 116 -0.74 25.44 9.04
CA THR A 116 0.05 26.65 9.29
C THR A 116 1.21 26.84 8.32
N LYS A 117 1.43 25.88 7.41
CA LYS A 117 2.64 25.76 6.56
C LYS A 117 3.96 25.82 7.35
N SER A 118 3.92 25.57 8.66
CA SER A 118 5.04 25.74 9.59
C SER A 118 5.15 24.52 10.52
N LYS A 119 6.37 24.03 10.76
CA LYS A 119 6.57 22.84 11.60
C LYS A 119 6.57 23.23 13.08
N LEU A 120 5.96 22.40 13.92
CA LEU A 120 6.20 22.47 15.36
C LEU A 120 7.68 22.16 15.65
N ALA A 121 8.21 22.81 16.68
CA ALA A 121 9.56 22.60 17.13
C ALA A 121 9.74 21.14 17.60
N LYS A 122 10.87 20.52 17.23
CA LYS A 122 11.09 19.07 17.43
C LYS A 122 11.13 18.69 18.91
N ASP A 123 11.64 19.58 19.74
CA ASP A 123 11.65 19.49 21.20
C ASP A 123 10.23 19.40 21.76
N ILE A 124 9.29 20.25 21.33
CA ILE A 124 7.88 20.18 21.73
C ILE A 124 7.27 18.84 21.29
N VAL A 125 7.50 18.43 20.05
CA VAL A 125 6.97 17.15 19.52
C VAL A 125 7.45 15.96 20.34
N SER A 126 8.75 15.94 20.68
CA SER A 126 9.36 14.89 21.46
C SER A 126 8.92 14.92 22.93
N ASP A 127 8.79 16.10 23.53
CA ASP A 127 8.39 16.27 24.93
C ASP A 127 6.97 15.77 25.17
N VAL A 128 6.01 16.14 24.30
CA VAL A 128 4.63 15.63 24.38
C VAL A 128 4.58 14.11 24.20
N ALA A 129 5.35 13.56 23.26
CA ALA A 129 5.44 12.12 23.06
C ALA A 129 6.04 11.38 24.28
N SER A 130 7.03 11.98 24.94
CA SER A 130 7.61 11.47 26.19
C SER A 130 6.63 11.56 27.36
N TYR A 131 5.88 12.65 27.47
CA TYR A 131 4.83 12.81 28.47
C TYR A 131 3.74 11.73 28.35
N ILE A 132 3.29 11.42 27.13
CA ILE A 132 2.31 10.34 26.89
C ILE A 132 2.86 8.99 27.38
N LYS A 133 4.13 8.70 27.10
CA LYS A 133 4.79 7.43 27.46
C LYS A 133 5.14 7.32 28.95
N GLY A 134 5.33 8.45 29.62
CA GLY A 134 5.71 8.57 31.03
C GLY A 134 4.53 8.99 31.89
N SER A 135 4.48 10.27 32.25
CA SER A 135 3.55 10.81 33.26
C SER A 135 2.08 10.50 32.98
N LEU A 136 1.61 10.67 31.74
CA LEU A 136 0.21 10.42 31.40
C LEU A 136 -0.16 8.93 31.51
N LYS A 137 0.75 8.05 31.06
CA LYS A 137 0.59 6.60 31.21
C LYS A 137 0.40 6.22 32.67
N THR A 138 1.25 6.75 33.56
CA THR A 138 1.15 6.47 35.00
C THR A 138 -0.12 7.08 35.61
N LYS A 139 -0.43 8.32 35.25
CA LYS A 139 -1.61 9.06 35.78
C LYS A 139 -2.93 8.34 35.47
N LEU A 140 -3.11 7.88 34.24
CA LEU A 140 -4.35 7.26 33.77
C LEU A 140 -4.27 5.73 33.70
N SER A 141 -3.21 5.11 34.24
CA SER A 141 -2.97 3.66 34.15
C SER A 141 -3.09 3.09 32.72
N LEU A 142 -2.56 3.81 31.73
CA LEU A 142 -2.77 3.49 30.32
C LEU A 142 -2.07 2.19 29.90
N SER A 143 -2.80 1.36 29.16
CA SER A 143 -2.30 0.11 28.63
C SER A 143 -1.31 0.30 27.48
N THR A 144 -0.26 -0.53 27.47
CA THR A 144 0.66 -0.70 26.34
C THR A 144 0.38 -1.96 25.52
N LYS A 145 -0.70 -2.69 25.84
CA LYS A 145 -1.08 -3.91 25.12
C LYS A 145 -1.29 -3.63 23.64
N LYS A 146 -0.98 -4.64 22.83
CA LYS A 146 -1.35 -4.73 21.42
C LYS A 146 -2.38 -5.84 21.29
N ARG A 147 -3.15 -5.81 20.20
CA ARG A 147 -3.97 -6.97 19.84
C ARG A 147 -3.05 -8.14 19.51
N ASP A 148 -3.46 -9.32 19.94
CA ASP A 148 -2.81 -10.55 19.55
C ASP A 148 -2.89 -10.72 18.03
N LYS A 149 -1.79 -11.20 17.47
CA LYS A 149 -1.69 -11.53 16.06
C LYS A 149 -1.51 -13.03 15.97
N TYR A 150 -2.52 -13.72 15.46
CA TYR A 150 -2.42 -15.14 15.19
C TYR A 150 -1.70 -15.34 13.85
N LEU A 151 -0.81 -16.33 13.81
CA LEU A 151 -0.16 -16.74 12.58
C LEU A 151 -1.15 -17.55 11.76
N VAL A 152 -1.34 -17.15 10.50
CA VAL A 152 -2.09 -17.95 9.52
C VAL A 152 -1.19 -19.10 9.09
N THR A 153 -1.66 -20.33 9.28
CA THR A 153 -0.96 -21.55 8.90
C THR A 153 -1.47 -22.07 7.56
N SER A 154 -0.78 -23.05 6.98
CA SER A 154 -1.25 -23.74 5.77
C SER A 154 -2.64 -24.37 5.98
N LYS A 155 -2.92 -24.88 7.19
CA LYS A 155 -4.22 -25.48 7.53
C LYS A 155 -5.34 -24.45 7.48
N ASP A 156 -5.08 -23.24 7.97
CA ASP A 156 -6.06 -22.14 7.91
C ASP A 156 -6.35 -21.76 6.45
N LEU A 157 -5.32 -21.71 5.59
CA LEU A 157 -5.50 -21.47 4.16
C LEU A 157 -6.33 -22.58 3.49
N THR A 158 -6.05 -23.86 3.80
CA THR A 158 -6.85 -25.00 3.32
C THR A 158 -8.32 -24.86 3.72
N ILE A 159 -8.60 -24.53 4.99
CA ILE A 159 -9.96 -24.33 5.50
C ILE A 159 -10.66 -23.19 4.76
N LEU A 160 -9.98 -22.05 4.58
CA LEU A 160 -10.53 -20.89 3.88
C LEU A 160 -10.88 -21.21 2.41
N ILE A 161 -9.98 -21.85 1.67
CA ILE A 161 -10.21 -22.23 0.28
C ILE A 161 -11.30 -23.31 0.16
N THR A 162 -11.29 -24.32 1.04
CA THR A 162 -12.33 -25.36 1.05
C THR A 162 -13.69 -24.74 1.33
N HIS A 163 -13.80 -23.86 2.32
CA HIS A 163 -15.04 -23.16 2.61
C HIS A 163 -15.52 -22.35 1.40
N LEU A 164 -14.63 -21.54 0.81
CA LEU A 164 -14.93 -20.69 -0.35
C LEU A 164 -15.53 -21.46 -1.55
N TRP A 165 -15.14 -22.73 -1.75
CA TRP A 165 -15.60 -23.54 -2.89
C TRP A 165 -16.68 -24.57 -2.55
N CYS A 166 -16.72 -25.08 -1.31
CA CYS A 166 -17.56 -26.21 -0.94
C CYS A 166 -18.71 -25.87 0.01
N SER A 167 -18.67 -24.72 0.68
CA SER A 167 -19.61 -24.40 1.77
C SER A 167 -20.02 -22.93 1.86
N ASP A 168 -19.40 -22.06 1.08
CA ASP A 168 -19.70 -20.65 1.02
C ASP A 168 -21.06 -20.42 0.35
N ASP A 169 -22.00 -19.87 1.12
CA ASP A 169 -23.36 -19.53 0.71
C ASP A 169 -23.48 -18.07 0.25
N HIS A 170 -22.36 -17.35 0.14
CA HIS A 170 -22.34 -15.98 -0.36
C HIS A 170 -22.80 -15.89 -1.82
N ASP A 171 -23.80 -15.05 -2.07
CA ASP A 171 -24.28 -14.72 -3.41
C ASP A 171 -23.37 -13.67 -4.06
N TYR A 172 -22.37 -14.15 -4.81
CA TYR A 172 -21.47 -13.27 -5.55
C TYR A 172 -22.21 -12.60 -6.71
N LEU A 173 -22.10 -11.27 -6.80
CA LEU A 173 -22.54 -10.50 -7.98
C LEU A 173 -22.03 -11.10 -9.30
N HIS A 174 -20.85 -11.73 -9.27
CA HIS A 174 -20.30 -12.52 -10.36
C HIS A 174 -19.31 -13.55 -9.81
N GLU A 175 -19.41 -14.81 -10.24
CA GLU A 175 -18.55 -15.93 -9.81
C GLU A 175 -17.03 -15.74 -10.06
N ARG A 176 -16.64 -14.76 -10.87
CA ARG A 176 -15.25 -14.35 -11.03
C ARG A 176 -14.65 -13.93 -9.68
N TYR A 177 -15.43 -13.34 -8.79
CA TYR A 177 -14.96 -12.94 -7.47
C TYR A 177 -14.43 -14.13 -6.67
N ARG A 178 -15.09 -15.29 -6.71
CA ARG A 178 -14.63 -16.51 -6.04
C ARG A 178 -13.24 -16.95 -6.54
N VAL A 179 -12.99 -16.89 -7.85
CA VAL A 179 -11.68 -17.19 -8.47
C VAL A 179 -10.63 -16.14 -8.08
N GLN A 180 -10.98 -14.86 -8.13
CA GLN A 180 -10.11 -13.75 -7.76
C GLN A 180 -9.71 -13.78 -6.28
N LEU A 181 -10.65 -14.12 -5.39
CA LEU A 181 -10.42 -14.31 -3.96
C LEU A 181 -9.52 -15.51 -3.71
N SER A 182 -9.71 -16.62 -4.44
CA SER A 182 -8.83 -17.79 -4.36
C SER A 182 -7.39 -17.42 -4.72
N PHE A 183 -7.19 -16.70 -5.83
CA PHE A 183 -5.86 -16.18 -6.17
C PHE A 183 -5.32 -15.26 -5.08
N ALA A 184 -6.12 -14.30 -4.60
CA ALA A 184 -5.69 -13.33 -3.60
C ALA A 184 -5.26 -13.99 -2.28
N LEU A 185 -6.03 -14.96 -1.78
CA LEU A 185 -5.70 -15.72 -0.55
C LEU A 185 -4.37 -16.44 -0.68
N VAL A 186 -4.19 -17.23 -1.76
CA VAL A 186 -2.95 -17.98 -1.99
C VAL A 186 -1.78 -17.03 -2.26
N PHE A 187 -2.00 -15.97 -3.02
CA PHE A 187 -0.99 -14.95 -3.32
C PHE A 187 -0.51 -14.26 -2.04
N PHE A 188 -1.42 -13.74 -1.19
CA PHE A 188 -1.03 -13.04 0.03
C PHE A 188 -0.38 -13.96 1.06
N ALA A 189 -0.86 -15.21 1.19
CA ALA A 189 -0.26 -16.20 2.08
C ALA A 189 1.19 -16.53 1.69
N ASN A 190 1.48 -16.69 0.40
CA ASN A 190 2.82 -17.08 -0.06
C ASN A 190 3.81 -15.90 -0.13
N THR A 191 3.33 -14.66 -0.19
CA THR A 191 4.18 -13.51 -0.53
C THR A 191 4.27 -12.46 0.56
N SER A 192 3.36 -12.50 1.55
CA SER A 192 3.22 -11.42 2.54
C SER A 192 3.03 -10.03 1.91
N ALA A 193 2.59 -9.99 0.66
CA ALA A 193 2.33 -8.77 -0.08
C ALA A 193 1.26 -7.93 0.66
N ARG A 194 1.47 -6.62 0.68
CA ARG A 194 0.43 -5.71 1.18
C ARG A 194 -0.65 -5.59 0.11
N GLY A 195 -1.92 -5.77 0.47
CA GLY A 195 -3.00 -5.69 -0.52
C GLY A 195 -3.01 -4.37 -1.31
N GLY A 196 -2.68 -3.24 -0.68
CA GLY A 196 -2.56 -1.95 -1.38
C GLY A 196 -1.40 -1.82 -2.38
N ALA A 197 -0.51 -2.81 -2.47
CA ALA A 197 0.52 -2.93 -3.51
C ALA A 197 0.03 -3.75 -4.72
N CYS A 198 -1.08 -4.47 -4.58
CA CYS A 198 -1.66 -5.35 -5.58
C CYS A 198 -2.97 -4.81 -6.14
N VAL A 199 -3.84 -4.27 -5.28
CA VAL A 199 -5.13 -3.69 -5.63
C VAL A 199 -5.21 -2.25 -5.17
N GLU A 200 -6.18 -1.51 -5.71
CA GLU A 200 -6.39 -0.12 -5.33
C GLU A 200 -6.71 -0.02 -3.84
N SER A 201 -5.84 0.66 -3.08
CA SER A 201 -6.01 0.80 -1.63
C SER A 201 -6.95 1.96 -1.30
N SER A 202 -7.56 1.92 -0.10
CA SER A 202 -8.37 3.03 0.43
C SER A 202 -7.63 4.37 0.53
N SER A 203 -6.30 4.37 0.59
CA SER A 203 -5.50 5.60 0.61
C SER A 203 -5.35 6.25 -0.77
N TYR A 204 -5.59 5.49 -1.84
CA TYR A 204 -5.43 5.88 -3.25
C TYR A 204 -6.73 5.62 -4.02
N ARG A 205 -7.88 5.85 -3.38
CA ARG A 205 -9.21 5.64 -4.00
C ARG A 205 -9.39 6.55 -5.22
N GLY A 206 -9.91 5.99 -6.30
CA GLY A 206 -10.15 6.67 -7.58
C GLY A 206 -8.95 6.68 -8.53
N THR A 207 -7.82 6.09 -8.16
CA THR A 207 -6.62 6.02 -9.01
C THR A 207 -6.62 4.84 -9.97
N ASN A 208 -7.39 3.79 -9.66
CA ASN A 208 -7.36 2.51 -10.38
C ASN A 208 -5.96 1.85 -10.39
N GLU A 209 -5.08 2.23 -9.46
CA GLU A 209 -3.72 1.70 -9.33
C GLU A 209 -3.74 0.28 -8.76
N ALA A 210 -3.53 -0.70 -9.63
CA ALA A 210 -3.46 -2.12 -9.31
C ALA A 210 -2.43 -2.83 -10.20
N ILE A 211 -2.02 -4.04 -9.82
CA ILE A 211 -1.18 -4.87 -10.68
C ILE A 211 -1.88 -5.16 -12.00
N THR A 212 -1.12 -5.01 -13.07
CA THR A 212 -1.54 -5.21 -14.45
C THR A 212 -0.74 -6.34 -15.08
N TYR A 213 -1.15 -6.86 -16.24
CA TYR A 213 -0.42 -7.98 -16.86
C TYR A 213 1.05 -7.65 -17.18
N LYS A 214 1.40 -6.39 -17.49
CA LYS A 214 2.82 -5.98 -17.64
C LYS A 214 3.67 -6.13 -16.38
N ASP A 215 3.02 -6.24 -15.22
CA ASP A 215 3.67 -6.48 -13.93
C ASP A 215 3.87 -7.98 -13.65
N CYS A 216 3.30 -8.85 -14.48
CA CYS A 216 3.30 -10.29 -14.30
C CYS A 216 4.12 -10.97 -15.39
N TYR A 217 4.96 -11.94 -14.99
CA TYR A 217 5.76 -12.74 -15.89
C TYR A 217 5.54 -14.20 -15.56
N VAL A 218 5.00 -14.94 -16.52
CA VAL A 218 4.82 -16.40 -16.38
C VAL A 218 6.03 -17.06 -17.01
N HIS A 219 6.81 -17.74 -16.18
CA HIS A 219 8.00 -18.47 -16.59
C HIS A 219 7.68 -19.97 -16.59
N LEU A 220 7.83 -20.62 -17.74
CA LEU A 220 7.93 -22.06 -17.87
C LEU A 220 9.40 -22.46 -17.72
N LEU A 221 9.70 -23.33 -16.76
CA LEU A 221 11.07 -23.76 -16.44
C LEU A 221 11.19 -25.27 -16.54
N ARG A 222 12.35 -25.75 -16.98
CA ARG A 222 12.71 -27.17 -16.94
C ARG A 222 13.19 -27.54 -15.54
N ASP A 223 12.58 -28.57 -14.97
CA ASP A 223 13.03 -29.19 -13.73
C ASP A 223 14.15 -30.21 -13.98
N ALA A 224 14.90 -30.54 -12.92
CA ALA A 224 16.04 -31.46 -13.00
C ALA A 224 15.65 -32.89 -13.45
N ASN A 225 14.41 -33.31 -13.19
CA ASN A 225 13.83 -34.58 -13.63
C ASN A 225 13.33 -34.55 -15.10
N GLY A 226 13.48 -33.42 -15.80
CA GLY A 226 13.01 -33.23 -17.17
C GLY A 226 11.55 -32.79 -17.30
N SER A 227 10.78 -32.70 -16.20
CA SER A 227 9.45 -32.11 -16.21
C SER A 227 9.51 -30.60 -16.37
N PHE A 228 8.34 -29.97 -16.47
CA PHE A 228 8.22 -28.52 -16.52
C PHE A 228 7.37 -28.00 -15.38
N THR A 229 7.76 -26.84 -14.85
CA THR A 229 6.98 -26.13 -13.83
C THR A 229 6.77 -24.68 -14.23
N PHE A 230 5.67 -24.11 -13.76
CA PHE A 230 5.37 -22.70 -13.93
C PHE A 230 5.78 -21.91 -12.69
N LYS A 231 6.37 -20.75 -12.91
CA LYS A 231 6.57 -19.72 -11.88
C LYS A 231 5.93 -18.42 -12.32
N LEU A 232 5.18 -17.81 -11.42
CA LEU A 232 4.62 -16.47 -11.62
C LEU A 232 5.48 -15.47 -10.88
N LYS A 233 6.14 -14.58 -11.62
CA LYS A 233 6.80 -13.41 -11.07
C LYS A 233 5.87 -12.20 -11.15
N VAL A 234 5.69 -11.49 -10.04
CA VAL A 234 4.87 -10.27 -9.94
C VAL A 234 5.74 -9.11 -9.45
N ILE A 235 5.69 -7.98 -10.14
CA ILE A 235 6.38 -6.74 -9.78
C ILE A 235 5.41 -5.82 -9.05
N GLN A 236 5.69 -5.49 -7.79
CA GLN A 236 4.90 -4.55 -7.01
C GLN A 236 5.42 -3.13 -7.16
N ARG A 237 4.78 -2.35 -8.03
CA ARG A 237 5.09 -0.91 -8.24
C ARG A 237 4.41 0.03 -7.24
N TYR A 238 3.38 -0.45 -6.56
CA TYR A 238 2.50 0.37 -5.74
C TYR A 238 2.80 0.27 -4.23
N LEU A 239 4.08 0.09 -3.88
CA LEU A 239 4.50 -0.02 -2.49
C LEU A 239 4.28 1.29 -1.73
N LYS A 240 3.74 1.18 -0.52
CA LYS A 240 3.44 2.33 0.32
C LYS A 240 4.70 3.14 0.60
N GLY A 241 4.67 4.42 0.22
CA GLY A 241 5.76 5.38 0.44
C GLY A 241 6.88 5.30 -0.59
N ARG A 242 6.84 4.33 -1.51
CA ARG A 242 7.84 4.09 -2.57
C ARG A 242 7.19 4.00 -3.97
N ARG A 243 6.01 4.63 -4.14
CA ARG A 243 5.38 4.72 -5.47
C ARG A 243 6.23 5.63 -6.36
N ASP A 244 6.25 5.30 -7.64
CA ASP A 244 6.97 6.04 -8.69
C ASP A 244 8.51 6.00 -8.56
N ASP A 245 9.05 5.05 -7.80
CA ASP A 245 10.49 4.75 -7.78
C ASP A 245 10.74 3.34 -8.30
N GLU A 246 11.21 3.25 -9.54
CA GLU A 246 11.47 1.97 -10.19
C GLU A 246 12.53 1.13 -9.47
N ASN A 247 13.43 1.76 -8.70
CA ASN A 247 14.45 1.03 -7.93
C ASN A 247 13.86 0.32 -6.71
N ASP A 248 12.74 0.81 -6.20
CA ASP A 248 12.08 0.26 -5.01
C ASP A 248 11.04 -0.80 -5.34
N ASN A 249 10.86 -1.14 -6.63
CA ASN A 249 9.95 -2.20 -7.05
C ASN A 249 10.31 -3.54 -6.40
N LEU A 250 9.34 -4.19 -5.77
CA LEU A 250 9.55 -5.52 -5.17
C LEU A 250 9.16 -6.60 -6.17
N HIS A 251 10.10 -7.50 -6.42
CA HIS A 251 9.92 -8.66 -7.30
C HIS A 251 9.60 -9.88 -6.45
N ILE A 252 8.43 -10.46 -6.68
CA ILE A 252 7.93 -11.62 -5.95
C ILE A 252 7.78 -12.77 -6.91
N VAL A 253 8.14 -13.98 -6.50
CA VAL A 253 7.99 -15.19 -7.30
C VAL A 253 7.15 -16.19 -6.53
N ILE A 254 6.14 -16.77 -7.19
CA ILE A 254 5.31 -17.84 -6.67
C ILE A 254 5.50 -19.05 -7.58
N ASP A 255 5.74 -20.20 -6.97
CA ASP A 255 5.82 -21.48 -7.66
C ASP A 255 4.42 -22.08 -7.85
N SER A 256 4.18 -22.71 -9.00
CA SER A 256 3.05 -23.61 -9.17
C SER A 256 3.14 -24.78 -8.19
N LYS A 257 1.97 -25.30 -7.76
CA LYS A 257 1.85 -26.40 -6.81
C LYS A 257 0.93 -27.50 -7.36
N ASP A 258 1.17 -28.75 -7.01
CA ASP A 258 0.32 -29.83 -7.51
C ASP A 258 -1.10 -29.78 -6.92
N ASP A 259 -1.22 -29.35 -5.66
CA ASP A 259 -2.51 -29.13 -5.01
C ASP A 259 -3.12 -27.78 -5.43
N LEU A 260 -4.27 -27.84 -6.10
CA LEU A 260 -5.02 -26.67 -6.56
C LEU A 260 -5.35 -25.70 -5.42
N GLN A 261 -5.61 -26.19 -4.20
CA GLN A 261 -5.95 -25.34 -3.05
C GLN A 261 -4.82 -24.38 -2.68
N HIS A 262 -3.59 -24.76 -3.00
CA HIS A 262 -2.37 -24.01 -2.73
C HIS A 262 -1.72 -23.48 -4.01
N ASN A 263 -2.36 -23.65 -5.18
CA ASN A 263 -1.80 -23.25 -6.46
C ASN A 263 -2.37 -21.90 -6.94
N GLY A 264 -1.74 -20.82 -6.51
CA GLY A 264 -2.07 -19.47 -6.96
C GLY A 264 -1.81 -19.25 -8.45
N VAL A 265 -0.86 -19.98 -9.05
CA VAL A 265 -0.54 -19.86 -10.48
C VAL A 265 -1.70 -20.34 -11.35
N MET A 266 -2.41 -21.41 -10.93
CA MET A 266 -3.56 -21.92 -11.68
C MET A 266 -4.77 -20.99 -11.62
N PHE A 267 -5.08 -20.39 -10.46
CA PHE A 267 -6.11 -19.35 -10.39
C PHE A 267 -5.75 -18.14 -11.24
N PHE A 268 -4.47 -17.75 -11.28
CA PHE A 268 -3.98 -16.70 -12.17
C PHE A 268 -4.16 -17.05 -13.65
N PHE A 269 -3.87 -18.28 -14.06
CA PHE A 269 -4.08 -18.74 -15.44
C PHE A 269 -5.55 -18.73 -15.83
N ALA A 270 -6.44 -19.21 -14.96
CA ALA A 270 -7.87 -19.18 -15.21
C ALA A 270 -8.36 -17.74 -15.49
N MET A 271 -7.91 -16.76 -14.70
CA MET A 271 -8.23 -15.35 -14.92
C MET A 271 -7.61 -14.79 -16.20
N ALA A 272 -6.34 -15.12 -16.50
CA ALA A 272 -5.64 -14.65 -17.69
C ALA A 272 -6.25 -15.19 -18.99
N ILE A 273 -6.66 -16.46 -19.01
CA ILE A 273 -7.38 -17.08 -20.11
C ILE A 273 -8.77 -16.46 -20.27
N ALA A 274 -9.53 -16.31 -19.17
CA ALA A 274 -10.83 -15.65 -19.20
C ALA A 274 -10.77 -14.18 -19.67
N ASN A 275 -9.61 -13.55 -19.57
CA ASN A 275 -9.35 -12.19 -20.03
C ASN A 275 -8.73 -12.12 -21.43
N ASN A 276 -8.55 -13.27 -22.09
CA ASN A 276 -7.89 -13.40 -23.39
C ASN A 276 -6.51 -12.71 -23.41
N ALA A 277 -5.73 -12.85 -22.32
CA ALA A 277 -4.52 -12.06 -22.10
C ALA A 277 -3.27 -12.67 -22.76
N PHE A 278 -3.18 -13.99 -22.87
CA PHE A 278 -2.04 -14.67 -23.46
C PHE A 278 -2.02 -14.55 -24.98
N LYS A 279 -0.84 -14.36 -25.58
CA LYS A 279 -0.68 -14.20 -27.03
C LYS A 279 -0.87 -15.51 -27.81
N CYS A 280 -0.40 -16.63 -27.27
CA CYS A 280 -0.32 -17.92 -27.99
C CYS A 280 -1.21 -19.02 -27.38
N TYR A 281 -2.01 -18.70 -26.37
CA TYR A 281 -2.80 -19.69 -25.62
C TYR A 281 -4.22 -19.17 -25.42
N GLU A 282 -5.19 -19.86 -26.01
CA GLU A 282 -6.61 -19.50 -25.93
C GLU A 282 -7.33 -20.26 -24.81
N THR A 283 -6.89 -21.48 -24.51
CA THR A 283 -7.48 -22.32 -23.46
C THR A 283 -6.47 -22.68 -22.37
N LEU A 284 -6.98 -23.03 -21.20
CA LEU A 284 -6.15 -23.56 -20.13
C LEU A 284 -5.51 -24.89 -20.54
N GLU A 285 -6.21 -25.73 -21.31
CA GLU A 285 -5.67 -27.00 -21.80
C GLU A 285 -4.45 -26.79 -22.71
N ASP A 286 -4.51 -25.82 -23.63
CA ASP A 286 -3.38 -25.49 -24.51
C ASP A 286 -2.18 -24.97 -23.71
N LEU A 287 -2.46 -24.12 -22.72
CA LEU A 287 -1.44 -23.59 -21.83
C LEU A 287 -0.77 -24.69 -21.01
N MET A 288 -1.53 -25.66 -20.50
CA MET A 288 -0.98 -26.78 -19.72
C MET A 288 -0.18 -27.76 -20.59
N LYS A 289 -0.41 -27.78 -21.90
CA LYS A 289 0.39 -28.54 -22.87
C LYS A 289 1.63 -27.77 -23.37
N ALA A 290 1.86 -26.54 -22.88
CA ALA A 290 3.02 -25.76 -23.26
C ALA A 290 4.33 -26.50 -22.91
N GLY A 291 5.22 -26.61 -23.89
CA GLY A 291 6.54 -27.21 -23.73
C GLY A 291 7.65 -26.23 -24.09
N LEU A 292 8.85 -26.47 -23.54
CA LEU A 292 10.02 -25.70 -23.95
C LEU A 292 10.53 -26.15 -25.32
N LEU A 293 10.91 -25.17 -26.14
CA LEU A 293 11.64 -25.41 -27.38
C LEU A 293 12.94 -26.18 -27.09
N ARG A 294 13.35 -27.04 -28.03
CA ARG A 294 14.55 -27.87 -27.90
C ARG A 294 15.78 -27.00 -27.61
N GLY A 295 16.55 -27.35 -26.58
CA GLY A 295 17.76 -26.63 -26.17
C GLY A 295 17.50 -25.39 -25.30
N ARG A 296 16.27 -25.14 -24.84
CA ARG A 296 15.97 -24.12 -23.82
C ARG A 296 15.59 -24.75 -22.49
N ASP A 297 16.03 -24.09 -21.41
CA ASP A 297 15.71 -24.45 -20.01
C ASP A 297 14.67 -23.53 -19.39
N SER A 298 14.32 -22.43 -20.06
CA SER A 298 13.26 -21.53 -19.65
C SER A 298 12.60 -20.84 -20.84
N TRP A 299 11.34 -20.45 -20.66
CA TRP A 299 10.61 -19.60 -21.57
C TRP A 299 9.63 -18.72 -20.79
N THR A 300 9.58 -17.44 -21.13
CA THR A 300 8.60 -16.51 -20.56
C THR A 300 7.48 -16.33 -21.56
N LEU A 301 6.24 -16.56 -21.12
CA LEU A 301 5.07 -16.41 -21.97
C LEU A 301 4.81 -14.94 -22.28
N GLU A 302 4.28 -14.68 -23.47
CA GLU A 302 3.97 -13.33 -23.94
C GLU A 302 2.50 -12.97 -23.73
N TRP A 303 2.28 -11.72 -23.34
CA TRP A 303 0.96 -11.11 -23.30
C TRP A 303 0.58 -10.51 -24.65
N LYS A 304 -0.71 -10.40 -24.94
CA LYS A 304 -1.21 -9.51 -26.00
C LYS A 304 -0.98 -8.06 -25.61
N ASP A 305 -0.66 -7.20 -26.58
CA ASP A 305 -0.37 -5.78 -26.33
C ASP A 305 -1.55 -5.06 -25.66
N GLU A 306 -2.78 -5.38 -26.10
CA GLU A 306 -4.03 -4.88 -25.52
C GLU A 306 -4.28 -5.32 -24.07
N ALA A 307 -3.61 -6.37 -23.59
CA ALA A 307 -3.77 -6.89 -22.24
C ALA A 307 -2.79 -6.27 -21.23
N LEU A 308 -1.65 -5.73 -21.68
CA LEU A 308 -0.56 -5.27 -20.80
C LEU A 308 -0.99 -4.32 -19.69
N ASN A 309 -1.87 -3.37 -19.99
CA ASN A 309 -2.35 -2.37 -19.04
C ASN A 309 -3.68 -2.76 -18.37
N ARG A 310 -4.26 -3.91 -18.69
CA ARG A 310 -5.47 -4.41 -18.03
C ARG A 310 -5.11 -4.89 -16.62
N PRO A 311 -5.97 -4.65 -15.62
CA PRO A 311 -5.73 -5.17 -14.27
C PRO A 311 -5.73 -6.70 -14.28
N VAL A 312 -5.06 -7.32 -13.31
CA VAL A 312 -5.16 -8.77 -13.12
C VAL A 312 -6.46 -9.12 -12.40
N LEU A 313 -6.78 -8.37 -11.35
CA LEU A 313 -7.99 -8.51 -10.56
C LEU A 313 -8.99 -7.43 -10.97
N TRP A 314 -10.13 -7.82 -11.50
CA TRP A 314 -11.13 -6.93 -12.09
C TRP A 314 -12.28 -6.67 -11.13
N MET A 315 -12.88 -5.50 -11.24
CA MET A 315 -14.24 -5.31 -10.76
C MET A 315 -15.22 -6.04 -11.68
N ALA A 316 -16.24 -6.64 -11.08
CA ALA A 316 -17.35 -7.26 -11.78
C ALA A 316 -18.70 -6.82 -11.18
N SER A 317 -19.74 -6.89 -12.00
CA SER A 317 -21.12 -6.63 -11.64
C SER A 317 -22.00 -7.79 -12.11
N SER A 318 -23.28 -7.76 -11.78
CA SER A 318 -24.26 -8.71 -12.31
C SER A 318 -24.33 -8.73 -13.83
N ASN A 319 -23.98 -7.63 -14.49
CA ASN A 319 -23.98 -7.51 -15.95
C ASN A 319 -22.66 -7.97 -16.60
N GLY A 320 -21.70 -8.44 -15.81
CA GLY A 320 -20.41 -8.88 -16.29
C GLY A 320 -19.24 -8.08 -15.72
N VAL A 321 -18.09 -8.28 -16.34
CA VAL A 321 -16.77 -7.86 -15.88
C VAL A 321 -16.44 -6.47 -16.45
N HIS A 322 -15.99 -5.54 -15.61
CA HIS A 322 -15.84 -4.14 -16.00
C HIS A 322 -14.58 -3.90 -16.84
N GLU A 323 -14.72 -3.35 -18.04
CA GLU A 323 -13.66 -3.25 -19.08
C GLU A 323 -12.25 -2.80 -18.64
N SER A 324 -12.15 -1.93 -17.64
CA SER A 324 -10.87 -1.31 -17.23
C SER A 324 -10.69 -1.16 -15.73
N ARG A 325 -11.69 -1.49 -14.91
CA ARG A 325 -11.64 -1.20 -13.47
C ARG A 325 -11.04 -2.35 -12.70
N ALA A 326 -10.01 -2.04 -11.93
CA ALA A 326 -9.39 -2.95 -11.01
C ALA A 326 -10.30 -3.22 -9.80
N LEU A 327 -10.11 -4.39 -9.20
CA LEU A 327 -10.62 -4.69 -7.88
C LEU A 327 -10.01 -3.73 -6.85
N THR A 328 -10.79 -3.38 -5.83
CA THR A 328 -10.36 -2.46 -4.77
C THR A 328 -10.24 -3.17 -3.43
N PHE A 329 -9.55 -2.57 -2.48
CA PHE A 329 -9.44 -3.09 -1.11
C PHE A 329 -10.76 -3.06 -0.33
N ALA A 330 -11.81 -2.40 -0.84
CA ALA A 330 -13.15 -2.43 -0.23
C ALA A 330 -14.00 -3.62 -0.71
N THR A 331 -13.57 -4.26 -1.80
CA THR A 331 -14.26 -5.37 -2.47
C THR A 331 -13.51 -6.70 -2.31
N LEU A 332 -12.37 -6.69 -1.63
CA LEU A 332 -11.49 -7.83 -1.38
C LEU A 332 -11.45 -8.09 0.13
#